data_AF-A0A3M9NNF1-F1
#
_entry.id   AF-A0A3M9NNF1-F1
#
_cell.length_a   1.000
_cell.length_b   1.000
_cell.length_c   1.000
_cell.angle_alpha   90.00
_cell.angle_beta   90.00
_cell.angle_gamma   90.00
#
_symmetry.space_group_name_H-M   'P 1'
#
loop_
_entity.id
_entity.type
_entity.pdbx_description
1 polymer ?
#
loop_
_entity_poly.entity_id
_entity_poly.type
_entity_poly.pdbx_seq_one_letter_code
_entity_poly.pdbx_strand_id
1 'polypeptide(L)'
;MSDRYPLNTNNALIVNIVVGWLFYFMAALFGEKTIWLGIAVIMVSLGNFIVHTFVFNIKVKTFYNAGMITIWIFLAPCVCFFFYVVYSKNLISITDYLIGIPVGIGLNIIAVLKMIDWFKDKNATYIFNQRNLLPADRR
;
A
#
# COMPACT_ATOMS: atom_id res chain seq x y z
N MET A 1 2.18 -15.25 -17.59
CA MET A 1 1.20 -16.09 -16.90
C MET A 1 0.81 -15.31 -15.65
N SER A 2 -0.49 -15.03 -15.46
CA SER A 2 -1.00 -14.08 -14.46
C SER A 2 -0.82 -14.56 -13.01
N ASP A 3 -0.53 -15.85 -12.82
CA ASP A 3 -0.22 -16.51 -11.54
C ASP A 3 1.20 -16.26 -11.01
N ARG A 4 2.12 -15.78 -11.85
CA ARG A 4 3.54 -15.59 -11.49
C ARG A 4 4.09 -14.19 -11.78
N TYR A 5 3.46 -13.43 -12.68
CA TYR A 5 4.00 -12.16 -13.15
C TYR A 5 2.91 -11.09 -13.37
N PRO A 6 3.16 -9.82 -12.99
CA PRO A 6 4.35 -9.32 -12.28
C PRO A 6 4.32 -9.63 -10.77
N LEU A 7 3.15 -9.96 -10.24
CA LEU A 7 2.97 -10.30 -8.83
C LEU A 7 3.07 -11.81 -8.64
N ASN A 8 3.70 -12.23 -7.55
CA ASN A 8 3.72 -13.61 -7.09
C ASN A 8 3.47 -13.65 -5.58
N THR A 9 3.23 -14.82 -4.99
CA THR A 9 2.87 -14.90 -3.56
C THR A 9 3.99 -14.43 -2.64
N ASN A 10 5.26 -14.56 -3.05
CA ASN A 10 6.40 -14.10 -2.26
C ASN A 10 6.46 -12.57 -2.20
N ASN A 11 6.45 -11.88 -3.33
CA ASN A 11 6.49 -10.42 -3.34
C ASN A 11 5.21 -9.80 -2.74
N ALA A 12 4.06 -10.47 -2.87
CA ALA A 12 2.84 -10.07 -2.19
C ALA A 12 2.98 -10.18 -0.66
N LEU A 13 3.60 -11.25 -0.15
CA LEU A 13 3.87 -11.40 1.28
C LEU A 13 4.83 -10.33 1.80
N ILE A 14 5.94 -10.10 1.10
CA ILE A 14 6.94 -9.12 1.51
C ILE A 14 6.33 -7.71 1.57
N VAL A 15 5.66 -7.28 0.51
CA VAL A 15 5.11 -5.92 0.44
C VAL A 15 3.97 -5.72 1.43
N ASN A 16 3.08 -6.71 1.59
CA ASN A 16 1.95 -6.53 2.50
C ASN A 16 2.38 -6.74 3.94
N ILE A 17 2.94 -7.89 4.29
CA ILE A 17 3.23 -8.25 5.69
C ILE A 17 4.51 -7.59 6.18
N VAL A 18 5.63 -7.82 5.48
CA VAL A 18 6.94 -7.36 5.97
C VAL A 18 7.05 -5.84 5.90
N VAL A 19 6.57 -5.21 4.82
CA VAL A 19 6.59 -3.76 4.70
C VAL A 19 5.33 -3.17 5.32
N GLY A 20 4.16 -3.41 4.74
CA GLY A 20 2.91 -2.78 5.17
C GLY A 20 2.64 -2.96 6.66
N TRP A 21 2.37 -4.20 7.10
CA TRP A 21 1.99 -4.47 8.50
C TRP A 21 3.06 -4.04 9.50
N LEU A 22 4.35 -4.21 9.20
CA LEU A 22 5.42 -3.76 10.09
C LEU A 22 5.37 -2.24 10.33
N PHE A 23 5.26 -1.44 9.27
CA PHE A 23 5.23 0.01 9.40
C PHE A 23 3.92 0.50 10.04
N TYR A 24 2.76 -0.08 9.71
CA TYR A 24 1.51 0.21 10.42
C TYR A 24 1.61 -0.12 11.91
N PHE A 25 2.20 -1.27 12.25
CA PHE A 25 2.40 -1.68 13.64
C PHE A 25 3.34 -0.73 14.38
N MET A 26 4.45 -0.32 13.76
CA MET A 26 5.37 0.66 14.34
C MET A 26 4.68 2.03 14.55
N ALA A 27 3.90 2.49 13.57
CA ALA A 27 3.15 3.74 13.70
C ALA A 27 2.10 3.67 14.81
N ALA A 28 1.44 2.52 14.99
CA ALA A 28 0.49 2.31 16.08
C ALA A 28 1.19 2.27 17.45
N LEU A 29 2.35 1.63 17.54
CA LEU A 29 3.09 1.47 18.80
C LEU A 29 3.76 2.77 19.28
N PHE A 30 4.29 3.57 18.34
CA PHE A 30 5.06 4.78 18.65
C PHE A 30 4.30 6.09 18.35
N GLY A 31 3.05 5.99 17.88
CA GLY A 31 2.29 7.11 17.31
C GLY A 31 2.13 8.32 18.22
N GLU A 32 2.07 8.14 19.54
CA GLU A 32 2.00 9.26 20.51
C GLU A 32 3.24 10.16 20.48
N LYS A 33 4.40 9.62 20.09
CA LYS A 33 5.69 10.33 20.07
C LYS A 33 6.20 10.60 18.66
N THR A 34 5.69 9.89 17.66
CA THR A 34 6.20 9.95 16.28
C THR A 34 5.08 10.15 15.27
N ILE A 35 4.46 11.34 15.25
CA ILE A 35 3.38 11.67 14.32
C ILE A 35 3.87 11.62 12.87
N TRP A 36 5.11 12.04 12.60
CA TRP A 36 5.74 11.90 11.28
C TRP A 36 5.70 10.47 10.72
N LEU A 37 5.82 9.45 11.56
CA LEU A 37 5.74 8.05 11.15
C LEU A 37 4.30 7.68 10.78
N GLY A 38 3.32 8.18 11.54
CA GLY A 38 1.90 8.09 11.19
C GLY A 38 1.61 8.72 9.83
N ILE A 39 2.16 9.90 9.55
CA ILE A 39 2.07 10.57 8.23
C ILE A 39 2.69 9.70 7.14
N ALA A 40 3.91 9.18 7.36
CA ALA A 40 4.59 8.35 6.38
C ALA A 40 3.77 7.10 6.00
N VAL A 41 3.16 6.46 7.00
CA VAL A 41 2.36 5.25 6.80
C VAL A 41 1.00 5.55 6.20
N ILE A 42 0.32 6.63 6.61
CA ILE A 42 -0.98 7.00 6.02
C ILE A 42 -0.81 7.43 4.56
N MET A 43 0.37 7.91 4.15
CA MET A 43 0.69 8.12 2.75
C MET A 43 0.77 6.84 1.93
N VAL A 44 1.04 5.67 2.52
CA VAL A 44 0.95 4.37 1.83
C VAL A 44 -0.51 4.06 1.49
N SER A 45 -1.44 4.35 2.41
CA SER A 45 -2.88 4.31 2.10
C SER A 45 -3.23 5.24 0.95
N LEU A 46 -2.72 6.48 0.94
CA LEU A 46 -2.95 7.43 -0.16
C LEU A 46 -2.36 6.93 -1.50
N GLY A 47 -1.18 6.32 -1.48
CA GLY A 47 -0.61 5.71 -2.69
C GLY A 47 -1.45 4.55 -3.21
N ASN A 48 -1.95 3.69 -2.31
CA ASN A 48 -2.91 2.64 -2.67
C ASN A 48 -4.18 3.22 -3.32
N PHE A 49 -4.64 4.38 -2.89
CA PHE A 49 -5.79 5.05 -3.50
C PHE A 49 -5.53 5.39 -4.96
N ILE A 50 -4.38 5.99 -5.25
CA ILE A 50 -4.00 6.35 -6.61
C ILE A 50 -3.82 5.10 -7.46
N VAL A 51 -3.12 4.10 -6.94
CA VAL A 51 -2.76 2.89 -7.69
C VAL A 51 -3.97 2.02 -7.99
N HIS A 52 -4.83 1.75 -7.00
CA HIS A 52 -5.99 0.88 -7.17
C HIS A 52 -7.18 1.58 -7.83
N THR A 53 -7.34 2.90 -7.66
CA THR A 53 -8.44 3.62 -8.33
C THR A 53 -8.10 3.86 -9.81
N PHE A 54 -6.87 4.27 -10.10
CA PHE A 54 -6.49 4.72 -11.44
C PHE A 54 -5.49 3.78 -12.12
N VAL A 55 -4.29 3.62 -11.56
CA VAL A 55 -3.15 3.02 -12.29
C VAL A 55 -3.42 1.59 -12.76
N PHE A 56 -3.90 0.71 -11.87
CA PHE A 56 -4.15 -0.69 -12.23
C PHE A 56 -5.34 -0.85 -13.17
N ASN A 57 -6.43 -0.15 -12.90
CA ASN A 57 -7.62 -0.15 -13.75
C ASN A 57 -7.29 0.31 -15.18
N ILE A 58 -6.51 1.39 -15.33
CA ILE A 58 -6.05 1.87 -16.64
C ILE A 58 -5.13 0.85 -17.34
N LYS A 59 -4.16 0.27 -16.62
CA LYS A 59 -3.20 -0.69 -17.19
C LYS A 59 -3.84 -1.99 -17.64
N VAL A 60 -4.82 -2.49 -16.89
CA VAL A 60 -5.50 -3.77 -17.16
C VAL A 60 -6.79 -3.57 -17.97
N LYS A 61 -7.16 -2.31 -18.26
CA LYS A 61 -8.38 -1.92 -18.97
C LYS A 61 -9.66 -2.45 -18.30
N THR A 62 -9.68 -2.41 -16.97
CA THR A 62 -10.83 -2.78 -16.15
C THR A 62 -11.36 -1.55 -15.41
N PHE A 63 -12.66 -1.50 -15.16
CA PHE A 63 -13.25 -0.44 -14.32
C PHE A 63 -13.10 -0.72 -12.82
N TYR A 64 -12.77 -1.96 -12.46
CA TYR A 64 -12.76 -2.43 -11.09
C TYR A 64 -11.61 -3.40 -10.83
N ASN A 65 -11.09 -3.35 -9.61
CA ASN A 65 -10.25 -4.37 -8.99
C ASN A 65 -10.58 -4.43 -7.50
N ALA A 66 -10.35 -5.58 -6.84
CA ALA A 66 -10.71 -5.78 -5.45
C ALA A 66 -10.14 -4.70 -4.50
N GLY A 67 -8.91 -4.25 -4.74
CA GLY A 67 -8.28 -3.21 -3.92
C GLY A 67 -8.96 -1.84 -4.02
N MET A 68 -9.72 -1.57 -5.09
CA MET A 68 -10.47 -0.33 -5.25
C MET A 68 -11.57 -0.19 -4.18
N ILE A 69 -12.38 -1.23 -3.94
CA ILE A 69 -13.40 -1.14 -2.87
C ILE A 69 -12.72 -1.05 -1.50
N THR A 70 -11.65 -1.82 -1.27
CA THR A 70 -10.93 -1.78 0.00
C THR A 70 -10.42 -0.37 0.31
N ILE A 71 -9.86 0.32 -0.68
CA ILE A 71 -9.39 1.68 -0.43
C ILE A 71 -10.54 2.64 -0.14
N TRP A 72 -11.58 2.65 -0.97
CA TRP A 72 -12.65 3.64 -0.83
C TRP A 72 -13.46 3.48 0.46
N ILE A 73 -13.70 2.24 0.90
CA ILE A 73 -14.52 1.98 2.08
C ILE A 73 -13.71 2.03 3.38
N PHE A 74 -12.45 1.56 3.36
CA PHE A 74 -11.68 1.41 4.60
C PHE A 74 -10.54 2.41 4.71
N LEU A 75 -9.66 2.48 3.71
CA LEU A 75 -8.41 3.21 3.86
C LEU A 75 -8.55 4.72 3.64
N ALA A 76 -9.36 5.17 2.68
CA ALA A 76 -9.57 6.58 2.42
C ALA A 76 -10.24 7.30 3.62
N PRO A 77 -11.27 6.73 4.28
CA PRO A 77 -11.78 7.27 5.54
C PRO A 77 -10.71 7.35 6.63
N CYS A 78 -9.84 6.34 6.77
CA CYS A 78 -8.73 6.38 7.72
C CYS A 78 -7.75 7.52 7.43
N VAL A 79 -7.44 7.81 6.16
CA VAL A 79 -6.58 8.94 5.78
C VAL A 79 -7.21 10.27 6.23
N CYS A 80 -8.48 10.48 5.91
CA CYS A 80 -9.21 11.69 6.29
C CYS A 80 -9.31 11.84 7.81
N PHE A 81 -9.66 10.75 8.51
CA PHE A 81 -9.81 10.75 9.97
C PHE A 81 -8.47 11.02 10.68
N PHE A 82 -7.39 10.41 10.21
CA PHE A 82 -6.05 10.65 10.75
C PHE A 82 -5.70 12.14 10.69
N PHE A 83 -5.80 12.77 9.51
CA PHE A 83 -5.48 14.19 9.36
C PHE A 83 -6.42 15.10 10.15
N TYR A 84 -7.71 14.77 10.21
CA TYR A 84 -8.67 15.49 11.04
C TYR A 84 -8.28 15.47 12.52
N VAL A 85 -7.91 14.29 13.06
CA VAL A 85 -7.53 14.15 14.47
C VAL A 85 -6.24 14.87 14.81
N VAL A 86 -5.18 14.68 14.02
CA VAL A 86 -3.88 15.30 14.33
C VAL A 86 -3.92 16.82 14.19
N TYR A 87 -4.75 17.34 13.28
CA TYR A 87 -4.95 18.79 13.13
C TYR A 87 -5.83 19.37 14.24
N SER A 88 -7.02 18.78 14.49
CA SER A 88 -7.98 19.29 15.50
C SER A 88 -7.42 19.26 16.93
N LYS A 89 -6.53 18.31 17.23
CA LYS A 89 -5.87 18.19 18.53
C LYS A 89 -4.51 18.92 18.61
N ASN A 90 -4.11 19.64 17.57
CA ASN A 90 -2.81 20.31 17.48
C ASN A 90 -1.61 19.38 17.78
N LEU A 91 -1.68 18.13 17.30
CA LEU A 91 -0.63 17.13 17.51
C LEU A 91 0.49 17.20 16.48
N ILE A 92 0.25 17.91 15.37
CA ILE A 92 1.16 17.94 14.23
C ILE A 92 2.08 19.16 14.27
N SER A 93 3.37 18.94 14.06
CA SER A 93 4.36 20.00 13.90
C SER A 93 4.82 20.12 12.44
N ILE A 94 5.50 21.22 12.11
CA ILE A 94 6.12 21.40 10.78
C ILE A 94 7.15 20.30 10.50
N THR A 95 7.91 19.90 11.52
CA THR A 95 8.91 18.82 11.40
C THR A 95 8.27 17.49 11.04
N ASP A 96 7.05 17.22 11.52
CA ASP A 96 6.35 16.00 11.17
C ASP A 96 6.03 15.92 9.68
N TYR A 97 5.64 17.03 9.07
CA TYR A 97 5.44 17.09 7.62
C TYR A 97 6.76 16.95 6.85
N LEU A 98 7.81 17.66 7.29
CA LEU A 98 9.12 17.66 6.61
C LEU A 98 9.78 16.27 6.59
N ILE A 99 9.53 15.44 7.60
CA ILE A 99 10.07 14.08 7.67
C ILE A 99 9.06 13.08 7.11
N GLY A 100 7.80 13.15 7.58
CA GLY A 100 6.76 12.18 7.28
C GLY A 100 6.42 12.12 5.79
N ILE A 101 6.36 13.26 5.10
CA ILE A 101 6.03 13.29 3.67
C ILE A 101 7.12 12.63 2.82
N PRO A 102 8.41 13.03 2.90
CA PRO A 102 9.47 12.37 2.14
C PRO A 102 9.59 10.87 2.45
N VAL A 103 9.49 10.47 3.72
CA VAL A 103 9.53 9.05 4.10
C VAL A 103 8.33 8.31 3.52
N GLY A 104 7.12 8.87 3.57
CA GLY A 104 5.93 8.28 2.98
C GLY A 104 6.01 8.11 1.46
N ILE A 105 6.58 9.09 0.76
CA ILE A 105 6.90 8.97 -0.68
C ILE A 105 7.90 7.83 -0.90
N GLY A 106 8.97 7.78 -0.10
CA GLY A 106 9.97 6.73 -0.14
C GLY A 106 9.39 5.34 0.07
N LEU A 107 8.48 5.16 1.04
CA LEU A 107 7.80 3.89 1.29
C LEU A 107 6.97 3.45 0.08
N ASN A 108 6.20 4.35 -0.52
CA ASN A 108 5.41 4.02 -1.71
C ASN A 108 6.28 3.65 -2.91
N ILE A 109 7.32 4.42 -3.19
CA ILE A 109 8.15 4.19 -4.38
C ILE A 109 9.07 2.99 -4.17
N ILE A 110 9.83 2.97 -3.07
CA ILE A 110 10.88 1.97 -2.85
C ILE A 110 10.28 0.71 -2.24
N ALA A 111 9.62 0.83 -1.10
CA ALA A 111 9.19 -0.33 -0.32
C ALA A 111 7.98 -1.06 -0.92
N VAL A 112 7.14 -0.36 -1.70
CA VAL A 112 6.00 -0.96 -2.40
C VAL A 112 6.30 -1.18 -3.88
N LEU A 113 6.42 -0.11 -4.69
CA LEU A 113 6.48 -0.27 -6.15
C LEU A 113 7.77 -0.94 -6.63
N LYS A 114 8.93 -0.47 -6.19
CA LYS A 114 10.24 -1.05 -6.57
C LYS A 114 10.43 -2.44 -6.02
N MET A 115 9.94 -2.72 -4.81
CA MET A 115 9.98 -4.07 -4.25
C MET A 115 9.23 -5.06 -5.15
N ILE A 116 8.02 -4.73 -5.63
CA ILE A 116 7.30 -5.58 -6.61
C ILE A 116 8.13 -5.73 -7.89
N ASP A 117 8.70 -4.63 -8.39
CA ASP A 117 9.47 -4.62 -9.63
C ASP A 117 10.77 -5.44 -9.55
N TRP A 118 11.46 -5.45 -8.40
CA TRP A 118 12.68 -6.21 -8.18
C TRP A 118 12.43 -7.70 -7.98
N PHE A 119 11.30 -8.06 -7.36
CA PHE A 119 10.95 -9.45 -7.06
C PHE A 119 9.94 -10.07 -8.05
N LYS A 120 9.66 -9.41 -9.17
CA LYS A 120 8.87 -10.00 -10.26
C LYS A 120 9.69 -11.08 -10.95
N ASP A 121 9.11 -12.26 -11.11
CA ASP A 121 9.79 -13.38 -11.78
C ASP A 121 8.77 -14.23 -12.54
N LYS A 122 9.00 -14.42 -13.84
CA LYS A 122 8.14 -15.24 -14.70
C LYS A 122 8.23 -16.73 -14.35
N ASN A 123 9.34 -17.17 -13.77
CA ASN A 123 9.62 -18.55 -13.39
C ASN A 123 9.45 -18.79 -11.88
N ALA A 124 8.80 -17.86 -11.16
CA ALA A 124 8.64 -17.93 -9.72
C ALA A 124 8.10 -19.30 -9.26
N THR A 125 8.77 -19.90 -8.27
CA THR A 125 8.32 -21.16 -7.63
C THR A 125 7.06 -20.92 -6.79
N TYR A 126 6.98 -19.77 -6.13
CA TYR A 126 5.84 -19.37 -5.31
C TYR A 126 4.80 -18.66 -6.18
N ILE A 127 3.66 -19.30 -6.41
CA ILE A 127 2.65 -18.82 -7.36
C ILE A 127 1.29 -18.65 -6.71
N PHE A 128 0.42 -17.86 -7.32
CA PHE A 128 -0.97 -17.78 -6.88
C PHE A 128 -1.72 -19.05 -7.25
N ASN A 129 -2.43 -19.63 -6.27
CA ASN A 129 -3.37 -20.72 -6.51
C ASN A 129 -4.46 -20.27 -7.50
N GLN A 130 -4.95 -21.19 -8.35
CA GLN A 130 -5.98 -20.89 -9.35
C GLN A 130 -7.23 -20.19 -8.78
N ARG A 131 -7.63 -20.55 -7.54
CA ARG A 131 -8.76 -19.91 -6.84
C ARG A 131 -8.57 -18.40 -6.59
N ASN A 132 -7.32 -17.93 -6.53
CA ASN A 132 -6.95 -16.53 -6.30
C ASN A 132 -6.85 -15.75 -7.62
N LEU A 133 -7.00 -16.41 -8.76
CA LEU A 133 -6.99 -15.79 -10.08
C LEU A 133 -8.42 -15.47 -10.54
N LEU A 134 -8.54 -14.50 -11.45
CA LEU A 134 -9.79 -14.23 -12.15
C LEU A 134 -10.22 -15.47 -12.93
N PRO A 135 -11.53 -15.74 -13.09
CA PRO A 135 -12.01 -16.91 -13.82
C PRO A 135 -11.39 -17.06 -15.23
N ALA A 136 -11.17 -15.95 -15.93
CA ALA A 136 -10.56 -15.93 -17.27
C ALA A 136 -9.05 -16.26 -17.29
N ASP A 137 -8.38 -16.15 -16.14
CA ASP A 137 -6.94 -16.40 -15.99
C ASP A 137 -6.61 -17.83 -15.52
N ARG A 138 -7.65 -18.61 -15.18
CA ARG A 138 -7.47 -19.98 -14.67
C ARG A 138 -7.14 -20.93 -15.80
N ARG A 139 -6.26 -21.89 -15.52
CA ARG A 139 -5.86 -22.98 -16.43
C ARG A 139 -6.34 -24.32 -15.91
#